data_AF-A0A942F8H4-F1
#
_entry.id   AF-A0A942F8H4-F1
#
_cell.length_a   1.000
_cell.length_b   1.000
_cell.length_c   1.000
_cell.angle_alpha   90.00
_cell.angle_beta   90.00
_cell.angle_gamma   90.00
#
_symmetry.space_group_name_H-M   'P 1'
#
loop_
_entity.id
_entity.type
_entity.pdbx_description
1 polymer ?
#
loop_
_entity_poly.entity_id
_entity_poly.type
_entity_poly.pdbx_seq_one_letter_code
_entity_poly.pdbx_strand_id
1 'polypeptide(L)'
;MKDVSTDKFLFDQFDLTKTVSKKRTSTLLELHFELNYAIENKFEEFCDLHGIICGRGPHFEKQDYANADYFRLIGVPASGYPQPEHEFLESGSDNYELSCQNRMCWAGKIQRNPFILSQINHLDKLRIFESNWIFDDIFMKTEIYTEYFKPLGLNYIPVMRLRPKSPNPKIVQLDIPILDHEIENHKMTFAKCEQCGNKIYDNIQLDYMPLPEILPKFPIWKTKETFFGGDRVIIFNKTILEIFKKL
;
A
#
# COMPACT_ATOMS: atom_id res chain seq x y z
N MET A 1 24.36 -3.39 -38.50
CA MET A 1 25.29 -2.65 -37.62
C MET A 1 24.48 -1.48 -37.09
N LYS A 2 23.87 -1.56 -35.89
CA LYS A 2 24.49 -1.41 -34.55
C LYS A 2 25.29 -0.10 -34.47
N ASP A 3 25.14 0.79 -33.50
CA ASP A 3 24.42 0.80 -32.22
C ASP A 3 24.30 2.29 -31.83
N VAL A 4 23.17 2.71 -31.27
CA VAL A 4 23.07 3.99 -30.57
C VAL A 4 23.20 3.68 -29.10
N SER A 5 24.37 3.95 -28.54
CA SER A 5 24.67 3.74 -27.12
C SER A 5 24.05 4.85 -26.27
N THR A 6 22.92 4.57 -25.65
CA THR A 6 22.51 5.21 -24.41
C THR A 6 22.61 4.14 -23.34
N ASP A 7 23.53 4.31 -22.38
CA ASP A 7 23.37 3.94 -20.97
C ASP A 7 24.71 4.12 -20.26
N LYS A 8 24.85 5.27 -19.62
CA LYS A 8 25.91 5.51 -18.64
C LYS A 8 25.32 6.32 -17.51
N PHE A 9 24.59 5.66 -16.61
CA PHE A 9 24.34 6.18 -15.27
C PHE A 9 24.36 5.03 -14.24
N LEU A 10 25.44 5.05 -13.45
CA LEU A 10 25.54 4.65 -12.05
C LEU A 10 25.18 3.20 -11.67
N PHE A 11 26.19 2.34 -11.69
CA PHE A 11 26.35 1.29 -10.66
C PHE A 11 27.80 1.28 -10.20
N ASP A 12 28.10 2.07 -9.19
CA ASP A 12 29.25 1.86 -8.33
C ASP A 12 28.89 2.37 -6.93
N GLN A 13 29.18 1.53 -5.93
CA GLN A 13 29.04 1.73 -4.49
C GLN A 13 27.72 1.29 -3.83
N PHE A 14 27.59 -0.02 -3.61
CA PHE A 14 27.04 -0.51 -2.34
C PHE A 14 27.91 -1.67 -1.84
N ASP A 15 28.88 -1.33 -0.99
CA ASP A 15 29.55 -2.29 -0.10
C ASP A 15 28.62 -2.50 1.11
N LEU A 16 27.84 -3.59 1.08
CA LEU A 16 26.95 -3.98 2.19
C LEU A 16 27.70 -4.91 3.17
N THR A 17 28.77 -4.40 3.78
CA THR A 17 29.33 -5.03 4.97
C THR A 17 28.56 -4.58 6.22
N LYS A 18 27.72 -5.50 6.71
CA LYS A 18 27.17 -5.64 8.08
C LYS A 18 27.21 -4.39 8.96
N THR A 19 26.05 -3.79 9.19
CA THR A 19 25.79 -3.07 10.46
C THR A 19 24.44 -3.50 11.02
N VAL A 20 24.46 -4.53 11.88
CA VAL A 20 23.32 -4.90 12.73
C VAL A 20 23.25 -3.87 13.87
N SER A 21 22.33 -2.93 13.76
CA SER A 21 21.98 -2.01 14.84
C SER A 21 21.00 -2.69 15.79
N LYS A 22 21.42 -2.89 17.04
CA LYS A 22 20.60 -3.40 18.15
C LYS A 22 19.73 -2.29 18.75
N LYS A 23 18.53 -2.69 19.19
CA LYS A 23 17.51 -2.04 20.05
C LYS A 23 16.56 -1.02 19.42
N ARG A 24 15.34 -1.49 19.10
CA ARG A 24 14.04 -0.95 19.56
C ARG A 24 13.00 -2.07 19.56
N THR A 25 12.11 -2.07 20.53
CA THR A 25 11.22 -3.17 20.96
C THR A 25 9.88 -3.23 20.23
N SER A 26 9.82 -2.82 18.96
CA SER A 26 8.63 -3.00 18.14
C SER A 26 9.04 -3.21 16.69
N THR A 27 8.85 -4.43 16.20
CA THR A 27 9.22 -4.85 14.84
C THR A 27 8.01 -4.69 13.91
N LEU A 28 8.21 -4.06 12.75
CA LEU A 28 7.23 -3.90 11.67
C LEU A 28 7.61 -4.81 10.50
N LEU A 29 6.74 -5.73 10.08
CA LEU A 29 7.01 -6.66 8.97
C LEU A 29 6.14 -6.42 7.76
N GLU A 30 6.65 -6.76 6.59
CA GLU A 30 5.87 -6.75 5.35
C GLU A 30 5.05 -8.05 5.23
N LEU A 31 3.73 -7.92 5.04
CA LEU A 31 2.83 -9.03 4.74
C LEU A 31 2.31 -8.88 3.30
N HIS A 32 2.75 -9.78 2.43
CA HIS A 32 2.23 -9.95 1.08
C HIS A 32 1.05 -10.93 1.11
N PHE A 33 -0.17 -10.50 0.78
CA PHE A 33 -1.32 -11.43 0.68
C PHE A 33 -1.40 -12.14 -0.67
N GLU A 34 -0.67 -11.67 -1.68
CA GLU A 34 -0.54 -12.35 -2.96
C GLU A 34 0.89 -12.84 -3.18
N LEU A 35 1.17 -14.07 -2.72
CA LEU A 35 1.93 -15.09 -3.45
C LEU A 35 1.91 -16.38 -2.63
N ASN A 36 1.41 -17.45 -3.24
CA ASN A 36 1.62 -18.80 -2.74
C ASN A 36 3.13 -19.04 -2.64
N TYR A 37 3.66 -19.43 -1.48
CA TYR A 37 5.05 -19.90 -1.28
C TYR A 37 5.52 -20.89 -2.38
N ALA A 38 4.61 -21.65 -2.98
CA ALA A 38 4.91 -22.61 -4.06
C ALA A 38 5.19 -21.95 -5.44
N ILE A 39 4.75 -20.72 -5.66
CA ILE A 39 4.99 -19.95 -6.89
C ILE A 39 6.34 -19.21 -6.78
N GLU A 40 6.70 -18.74 -5.58
CA GLU A 40 7.99 -18.06 -5.33
C GLU A 40 9.17 -18.94 -5.72
N ASN A 41 9.23 -20.19 -5.25
CA ASN A 41 10.35 -21.10 -5.57
C ASN A 41 10.50 -21.36 -7.09
N LYS A 42 9.40 -21.44 -7.84
CA LYS A 42 9.45 -21.64 -9.31
C LYS A 42 9.83 -20.38 -10.07
N PHE A 43 9.51 -19.22 -9.50
CA PHE A 43 9.87 -17.93 -10.06
C PHE A 43 11.37 -17.66 -9.86
N GLU A 44 11.92 -18.04 -8.71
CA GLU A 44 13.37 -17.95 -8.45
C GLU A 44 14.18 -18.81 -9.42
N GLU A 45 13.81 -20.07 -9.60
CA GLU A 45 14.45 -20.95 -10.58
C GLU A 45 14.39 -20.36 -11.99
N PHE A 46 13.28 -19.70 -12.35
CA PHE A 46 13.13 -19.01 -13.63
C PHE A 46 14.06 -17.79 -13.75
N CYS A 47 14.13 -16.95 -12.72
CA CYS A 47 15.01 -15.78 -12.71
C CYS A 47 16.48 -16.18 -12.85
N ASP A 48 16.90 -17.19 -12.09
CA ASP A 48 18.27 -17.73 -12.13
C ASP A 48 18.59 -18.37 -13.48
N LEU A 49 17.65 -19.14 -14.05
CA LEU A 49 17.80 -19.75 -15.38
C LEU A 49 17.99 -18.73 -16.49
N HIS A 50 17.38 -17.55 -16.36
CA HIS A 50 17.38 -16.51 -17.38
C HIS A 50 18.31 -15.34 -17.07
N GLY A 51 19.08 -15.39 -15.97
CA GLY A 51 19.98 -14.31 -15.57
C GLY A 51 19.25 -13.00 -15.27
N ILE A 52 17.99 -13.08 -14.84
CA ILE A 52 17.15 -11.93 -14.52
C ILE A 52 17.36 -11.58 -13.04
N ILE A 53 17.70 -10.32 -12.76
CA ILE A 53 17.70 -9.81 -11.39
C ILE A 53 16.25 -9.61 -10.98
N CYS A 54 15.73 -10.54 -10.17
CA CYS A 54 14.41 -10.42 -9.58
C CYS A 54 14.52 -9.65 -8.27
N GLY A 55 13.79 -8.53 -8.17
CA GLY A 55 13.70 -7.75 -6.94
C GLY A 55 13.10 -8.61 -5.84
N ARG A 56 13.92 -8.99 -4.85
CA ARG A 56 13.44 -9.63 -3.62
C ARG A 56 13.10 -8.53 -2.63
N GLY A 57 11.90 -8.62 -2.05
CA GLY A 57 11.66 -8.01 -0.76
C GLY A 57 12.50 -8.68 0.31
N PRO A 58 12.63 -8.07 1.49
CA PRO A 58 13.31 -8.71 2.60
C PRO A 58 12.66 -10.06 2.96
N HIS A 59 13.50 -11.06 3.24
CA HIS A 59 13.04 -12.35 3.73
C HIS A 59 12.88 -12.31 5.24
N PHE A 60 11.69 -12.69 5.74
CA PHE A 60 11.39 -12.76 7.16
C PHE A 60 11.16 -14.19 7.60
N GLU A 61 11.75 -14.57 8.73
CA GLU A 61 11.54 -15.88 9.34
C GLU A 61 10.20 -15.91 10.09
N LYS A 62 9.68 -17.12 10.35
CA LYS A 62 8.46 -17.31 11.17
C LYS A 62 8.55 -16.61 12.54
N GLN A 63 9.74 -16.59 13.12
CA GLN A 63 9.96 -15.94 14.41
C GLN A 63 9.82 -14.43 14.32
N ASP A 64 10.19 -13.81 13.20
CA ASP A 64 9.97 -12.40 12.98
C ASP A 64 8.47 -12.11 13.04
N TYR A 65 7.65 -12.85 12.29
CA TYR A 65 6.19 -12.70 12.30
C TYR A 65 5.55 -12.87 13.67
N ALA A 66 6.07 -13.80 14.49
CA ALA A 66 5.60 -13.99 15.85
C ALA A 66 5.93 -12.78 16.76
N ASN A 67 7.10 -12.19 16.55
CA ASN A 67 7.64 -11.12 17.38
C ASN A 67 7.21 -9.72 16.94
N ALA A 68 6.72 -9.55 15.71
CA ALA A 68 6.32 -8.24 15.20
C ALA A 68 5.01 -7.74 15.81
N ASP A 69 5.03 -6.48 16.25
CA ASP A 69 3.85 -5.82 16.81
C ASP A 69 2.98 -5.19 15.72
N TYR A 70 3.61 -4.83 14.60
CA TYR A 70 3.01 -4.15 13.48
C TYR A 70 3.37 -4.82 12.16
N PHE A 71 2.53 -4.58 11.16
CA PHE A 71 2.62 -5.16 9.84
C PHE A 71 2.28 -4.11 8.79
N ARG A 72 3.07 -4.05 7.72
CA ARG A 72 2.77 -3.32 6.51
C ARG A 72 1.86 -4.19 5.66
N LEU A 73 0.70 -3.67 5.27
CA LEU A 73 -0.17 -4.30 4.30
C LEU A 73 0.43 -4.09 2.91
N ILE A 74 0.75 -5.18 2.21
CA ILE A 74 1.16 -5.15 0.81
C ILE A 74 0.24 -6.07 0.01
N GLY A 75 -0.53 -5.47 -0.89
CA GLY A 75 -1.32 -6.15 -1.90
C GLY A 75 -2.39 -7.06 -1.32
N VAL A 76 -3.64 -6.61 -1.36
CA VAL A 76 -4.82 -7.50 -1.30
C VAL A 76 -5.32 -7.74 -2.73
N PRO A 77 -6.17 -8.76 -2.96
CA PRO A 77 -6.71 -8.99 -4.30
C PRO A 77 -7.31 -7.71 -4.88
N ALA A 78 -6.93 -7.35 -6.10
CA ALA A 78 -7.46 -6.17 -6.75
C ALA A 78 -8.76 -6.49 -7.50
N SER A 79 -9.80 -5.67 -7.36
CA SER A 79 -11.04 -5.83 -8.12
C SER A 79 -11.83 -4.53 -8.29
N GLY A 80 -12.49 -4.41 -9.43
CA GLY A 80 -13.19 -3.19 -9.84
C GLY A 80 -12.22 -2.07 -10.24
N TYR A 81 -12.73 -1.09 -10.96
CA TYR A 81 -12.01 0.12 -11.33
C TYR A 81 -12.79 1.35 -10.84
N PRO A 82 -12.11 2.39 -10.33
CA PRO A 82 -12.75 3.66 -10.04
C PRO A 82 -13.38 4.23 -11.31
N GLN A 83 -14.61 4.72 -11.19
CA GLN A 83 -15.33 5.35 -12.29
C GLN A 83 -15.13 6.87 -12.25
N PRO A 84 -14.97 7.51 -13.42
CA PRO A 84 -14.96 6.90 -14.76
C PRO A 84 -13.62 6.21 -15.11
N GLU A 85 -13.67 5.03 -15.76
CA GLU A 85 -12.49 4.20 -16.04
C GLU A 85 -11.52 4.81 -17.05
N HIS A 86 -12.03 5.60 -18.00
CA HIS A 86 -11.31 5.96 -19.23
C HIS A 86 -10.19 6.99 -19.00
N GLU A 87 -10.08 7.51 -17.78
CA GLU A 87 -9.30 8.71 -17.51
C GLU A 87 -8.63 8.66 -16.14
N PHE A 88 -8.39 7.53 -15.48
CA PHE A 88 -8.00 7.52 -14.04
C PHE A 88 -6.95 8.57 -13.58
N LEU A 89 -5.91 8.85 -14.38
CA LEU A 89 -4.92 9.92 -14.09
C LEU A 89 -5.51 11.35 -14.17
N GLU A 90 -6.55 11.56 -14.96
CA GLU A 90 -7.36 12.78 -15.06
C GLU A 90 -8.64 12.73 -14.17
N SER A 91 -9.22 11.54 -13.95
CA SER A 91 -10.53 11.32 -13.32
C SER A 91 -10.48 10.90 -11.86
N GLY A 92 -9.37 10.38 -11.34
CA GLY A 92 -9.24 10.22 -9.88
C GLY A 92 -9.19 11.57 -9.15
N SER A 93 -9.11 12.69 -9.88
CA SER A 93 -9.43 14.03 -9.37
C SER A 93 -10.88 14.19 -8.90
N ASP A 94 -11.82 13.36 -9.39
CA ASP A 94 -13.19 13.37 -8.89
C ASP A 94 -13.26 12.84 -7.45
N ASN A 95 -12.39 11.89 -7.09
CA ASN A 95 -12.33 11.34 -5.75
C ASN A 95 -11.40 12.12 -4.83
N TYR A 96 -10.31 12.66 -5.37
CA TYR A 96 -9.27 13.31 -4.60
C TYR A 96 -9.10 14.78 -4.97
N GLU A 97 -9.00 15.62 -3.95
CA GLU A 97 -8.39 16.93 -4.07
C GLU A 97 -6.86 16.75 -4.08
N LEU A 98 -6.22 17.26 -5.13
CA LEU A 98 -4.77 17.23 -5.29
C LEU A 98 -4.19 18.54 -4.78
N SER A 99 -3.17 18.45 -3.92
CA SER A 99 -2.43 19.62 -3.43
C SER A 99 -1.44 20.19 -4.46
N CYS A 100 -1.23 19.50 -5.59
CA CYS A 100 -0.25 19.84 -6.62
C CYS A 100 -0.91 20.00 -7.98
N GLN A 101 -0.46 20.98 -8.76
CA GLN A 101 -0.89 21.16 -10.15
C GLN A 101 -0.32 20.08 -11.07
N ASN A 102 0.77 19.41 -10.68
CA ASN A 102 1.32 18.28 -11.41
C ASN A 102 0.41 17.07 -11.18
N ARG A 103 -0.40 16.74 -12.19
CA ARG A 103 -1.32 15.59 -12.18
C ARG A 103 -0.61 14.24 -12.07
N MET A 104 0.71 14.17 -12.20
CA MET A 104 1.48 12.94 -11.97
C MET A 104 2.04 12.85 -10.54
N CYS A 105 1.98 13.92 -9.76
CA CYS A 105 2.57 13.95 -8.42
C CYS A 105 1.76 13.14 -7.40
N TRP A 106 0.45 13.37 -7.33
CA TRP A 106 -0.50 12.76 -6.38
C TRP A 106 -0.13 12.84 -4.88
N ALA A 107 1.04 13.37 -4.54
CA ALA A 107 1.49 13.54 -3.17
C ALA A 107 0.58 14.52 -2.43
N GLY A 108 0.21 14.13 -1.22
CA GLY A 108 -0.74 14.89 -0.42
C GLY A 108 -2.18 14.83 -0.98
N LYS A 109 -2.56 13.83 -1.79
CA LYS A 109 -3.96 13.61 -2.17
C LYS A 109 -4.84 13.48 -0.93
N ILE A 110 -6.00 14.14 -0.94
CA ILE A 110 -7.04 14.07 0.10
C ILE A 110 -8.33 13.61 -0.56
N GLN A 111 -8.91 12.51 -0.08
CA GLN A 111 -10.18 12.06 -0.63
C GLN A 111 -11.31 13.01 -0.22
N ARG A 112 -12.06 13.52 -1.20
CA ARG A 112 -13.22 14.39 -1.02
C ARG A 112 -14.53 13.71 -1.36
N ASN A 113 -14.51 12.75 -2.28
CA ASN A 113 -15.72 12.08 -2.73
C ASN A 113 -15.62 10.55 -2.56
N PRO A 114 -16.73 9.89 -2.21
CA PRO A 114 -16.90 8.46 -2.29
C PRO A 114 -16.49 7.86 -3.64
N PHE A 115 -15.81 6.71 -3.64
CA PHE A 115 -15.57 5.96 -4.86
C PHE A 115 -16.86 5.48 -5.50
N ILE A 116 -16.96 5.62 -6.81
CA ILE A 116 -17.87 4.83 -7.63
C ILE A 116 -17.01 3.72 -8.23
N LEU A 117 -17.28 2.46 -7.93
CA LEU A 117 -16.55 1.33 -8.53
C LEU A 117 -17.37 0.71 -9.65
N SER A 118 -16.72 0.26 -10.73
CA SER A 118 -17.36 -0.64 -11.69
C SER A 118 -17.74 -1.96 -11.04
N GLN A 119 -18.42 -2.81 -11.81
CA GLN A 119 -18.81 -4.12 -11.33
C GLN A 119 -17.60 -4.90 -10.81
N ILE A 120 -17.62 -5.18 -9.51
CA ILE A 120 -16.66 -6.05 -8.85
C ILE A 120 -17.03 -7.48 -9.19
N ASN A 121 -16.31 -8.04 -10.16
CA ASN A 121 -16.44 -9.44 -10.52
C ASN A 121 -15.99 -10.29 -9.32
N HIS A 122 -16.75 -11.34 -9.02
CA HIS A 122 -16.48 -12.26 -7.92
C HIS A 122 -16.51 -11.66 -6.51
N LEU A 123 -17.37 -10.65 -6.28
CA LEU A 123 -17.59 -10.10 -4.93
C LEU A 123 -17.97 -11.19 -3.91
N ASP A 124 -18.61 -12.27 -4.33
CA ASP A 124 -18.90 -13.43 -3.49
C ASP A 124 -17.63 -14.06 -2.89
N LYS A 125 -16.52 -14.06 -3.65
CA LYS A 125 -15.23 -14.64 -3.26
C LYS A 125 -14.31 -13.67 -2.53
N LEU A 126 -14.51 -12.37 -2.72
CA LEU A 126 -13.72 -11.32 -2.08
C LEU A 126 -14.32 -10.93 -0.73
N ARG A 127 -13.48 -10.83 0.31
CA ARG A 127 -13.88 -10.29 1.62
C ARG A 127 -13.32 -8.90 1.84
N ILE A 128 -12.05 -8.74 1.50
CA ILE A 128 -11.29 -7.50 1.48
C ILE A 128 -10.57 -7.44 0.13
N PHE A 129 -10.48 -6.26 -0.46
CA PHE A 129 -9.85 -6.03 -1.75
C PHE A 129 -9.41 -4.57 -1.89
N GLU A 130 -8.52 -4.33 -2.84
CA GLU A 130 -8.15 -2.99 -3.31
C GLU A 130 -8.85 -2.74 -4.65
N SER A 131 -9.11 -1.48 -4.98
CA SER A 131 -9.53 -1.14 -6.34
C SER A 131 -8.29 -1.06 -7.22
N ASN A 132 -8.43 -1.43 -8.50
CA ASN A 132 -7.33 -1.23 -9.44
C ASN A 132 -6.87 0.24 -9.43
N TRP A 133 -5.54 0.44 -9.40
CA TRP A 133 -4.85 1.74 -9.35
C TRP A 133 -5.03 2.55 -8.05
N ILE A 134 -5.70 2.00 -7.04
CA ILE A 134 -5.83 2.58 -5.70
C ILE A 134 -5.27 1.57 -4.71
N PHE A 135 -3.99 1.71 -4.39
CA PHE A 135 -3.25 0.75 -3.57
C PHE A 135 -3.21 1.12 -2.09
N ASP A 136 -3.64 2.33 -1.73
CA ASP A 136 -3.68 2.81 -0.35
C ASP A 136 -5.10 2.90 0.24
N ASP A 137 -6.12 2.35 -0.42
CA ASP A 137 -7.48 2.25 0.13
C ASP A 137 -8.02 0.82 0.11
N ILE A 138 -8.60 0.43 1.25
CA ILE A 138 -9.14 -0.92 1.46
C ILE A 138 -10.65 -0.89 1.30
N PHE A 139 -11.15 -1.77 0.44
CA PHE A 139 -12.56 -2.05 0.28
C PHE A 139 -12.91 -3.41 0.89
N MET A 140 -14.12 -3.52 1.43
CA MET A 140 -14.58 -4.77 2.03
C MET A 140 -16.08 -4.90 1.98
N LYS A 141 -16.55 -6.12 2.21
CA LYS A 141 -17.96 -6.40 2.41
C LYS A 141 -18.50 -5.65 3.64
N THR A 142 -19.70 -5.09 3.53
CA THR A 142 -20.34 -4.32 4.63
C THR A 142 -20.49 -5.16 5.91
N GLU A 143 -20.79 -6.45 5.77
CA GLU A 143 -20.87 -7.38 6.90
C GLU A 143 -19.53 -7.56 7.60
N ILE A 144 -18.41 -7.65 6.86
CA ILE A 144 -17.06 -7.77 7.42
C ILE A 144 -16.68 -6.50 8.19
N TYR A 145 -16.95 -5.32 7.63
CA TYR A 145 -16.76 -4.05 8.34
C TYR A 145 -17.57 -4.03 9.64
N THR A 146 -18.86 -4.39 9.58
CA THR A 146 -19.77 -4.30 10.72
C THR A 146 -19.36 -5.24 11.85
N GLU A 147 -18.91 -6.45 11.50
CA GLU A 147 -18.52 -7.48 12.47
C GLU A 147 -17.15 -7.20 13.09
N TYR A 148 -16.16 -6.76 12.31
CA TYR A 148 -14.76 -6.73 12.76
C TYR A 148 -14.18 -5.33 12.95
N PHE A 149 -14.52 -4.36 12.10
CA PHE A 149 -13.86 -3.05 12.08
C PHE A 149 -14.65 -1.98 12.84
N LYS A 150 -15.98 -2.01 12.75
CA LYS A 150 -16.86 -1.11 13.48
C LYS A 150 -16.66 -1.20 15.01
N PRO A 151 -16.51 -2.39 15.64
CA PRO A 151 -16.26 -2.48 17.07
C PRO A 151 -14.90 -1.90 17.52
N LEU A 152 -13.96 -1.74 16.58
CA LEU A 152 -12.66 -1.10 16.82
C LEU A 152 -12.75 0.44 16.74
N GLY A 153 -13.94 1.00 16.48
CA GLY A 153 -14.14 2.44 16.34
C GLY A 153 -13.63 3.02 15.02
N LEU A 154 -13.39 2.17 14.01
CA LEU A 154 -13.02 2.61 12.66
C LEU A 154 -14.27 3.02 11.89
N ASN A 155 -14.15 4.08 11.09
CA ASN A 155 -15.22 4.57 10.23
C ASN A 155 -15.16 3.90 8.85
N TYR A 156 -16.17 4.17 8.02
CA TYR A 156 -16.16 3.79 6.62
C TYR A 156 -16.67 4.94 5.74
N ILE A 157 -16.22 4.94 4.48
CA ILE A 157 -16.75 5.77 3.40
C ILE A 157 -17.66 4.88 2.54
N PRO A 158 -18.90 5.31 2.23
CA PRO A 158 -19.78 4.52 1.38
C PRO A 158 -19.15 4.36 0.00
N VAL A 159 -19.24 3.18 -0.60
CA VAL A 159 -18.94 3.01 -2.04
C VAL A 159 -20.22 3.22 -2.82
N MET A 160 -20.16 3.95 -3.91
CA MET A 160 -21.33 4.33 -4.70
C MET A 160 -21.50 3.41 -5.91
N ARG A 161 -22.75 3.15 -6.28
CA ARG A 161 -23.13 2.53 -7.55
C ARG A 161 -23.15 3.59 -8.64
N LEU A 162 -22.81 3.22 -9.88
CA LEU A 162 -22.87 4.14 -11.02
C LEU A 162 -24.32 4.43 -11.46
N ARG A 163 -25.19 3.40 -11.53
CA ARG A 163 -26.57 3.51 -12.03
C ARG A 163 -27.56 2.67 -11.22
N PRO A 164 -28.57 3.27 -10.56
CA PRO A 164 -28.65 4.69 -10.20
C PRO A 164 -27.54 5.07 -9.21
N LYS A 165 -27.10 6.34 -9.24
CA LYS A 165 -26.09 6.85 -8.29
C LYS A 165 -26.62 6.77 -6.86
N SER A 166 -26.15 5.77 -6.11
CA SER A 166 -26.66 5.43 -4.77
C SER A 166 -25.61 4.66 -3.97
N PRO A 167 -25.63 4.69 -2.63
CA PRO A 167 -24.72 3.87 -1.82
C PRO A 167 -24.88 2.39 -2.15
N ASN A 168 -23.76 1.68 -2.26
CA ASN A 168 -23.72 0.25 -2.42
C ASN A 168 -23.86 -0.41 -1.04
N PRO A 169 -24.95 -1.13 -0.76
CA PRO A 169 -25.17 -1.74 0.55
C PRO A 169 -24.22 -2.91 0.85
N LYS A 170 -23.53 -3.45 -0.17
CA LYS A 170 -22.70 -4.66 -0.02
C LYS A 170 -21.22 -4.37 0.23
N ILE A 171 -20.76 -3.16 -0.09
CA ILE A 171 -19.34 -2.82 -0.08
C ILE A 171 -19.16 -1.45 0.57
N VAL A 172 -18.13 -1.35 1.39
CA VAL A 172 -17.66 -0.11 1.99
C VAL A 172 -16.16 0.04 1.77
N GLN A 173 -15.68 1.28 1.80
CA GLN A 173 -14.26 1.60 1.92
C GLN A 173 -13.95 1.85 3.40
N LEU A 174 -12.90 1.24 3.93
CA LEU A 174 -12.45 1.52 5.30
C LEU A 174 -11.83 2.92 5.35
N ASP A 175 -12.30 3.76 6.26
CA ASP A 175 -11.71 5.08 6.51
C ASP A 175 -10.50 4.93 7.43
N ILE A 176 -9.33 4.68 6.82
CA ILE A 176 -8.09 4.42 7.55
C ILE A 176 -7.45 5.77 7.92
N PRO A 177 -7.24 6.06 9.23
CA PRO A 177 -6.63 7.30 9.67
C PRO A 177 -5.21 7.50 9.11
N ILE A 178 -4.90 8.72 8.67
CA ILE A 178 -3.55 9.11 8.23
C ILE A 178 -2.83 9.73 9.43
N LEU A 179 -1.58 9.36 9.66
CA LEU A 179 -0.76 10.00 10.69
C LEU A 179 -0.49 11.48 10.37
N ASP A 180 -0.48 12.31 11.41
CA ASP A 180 -0.16 13.75 11.32
C ASP A 180 1.33 14.04 11.45
N HIS A 181 2.12 13.05 11.87
CA HIS A 181 3.57 13.10 12.04
C HIS A 181 4.28 12.12 11.10
N GLU A 182 5.57 12.38 10.87
CA GLU A 182 6.41 11.57 9.98
C GLU A 182 6.81 10.25 10.66
N ILE A 183 6.98 9.19 9.86
CA ILE A 183 7.71 8.01 10.30
C ILE A 183 9.22 8.31 10.30
N GLU A 184 10.01 7.51 11.00
CA GLU A 184 11.46 7.70 11.07
C GLU A 184 12.13 7.39 9.71
N ASN A 185 12.15 8.36 8.79
CA ASN A 185 12.45 8.16 7.37
C ASN A 185 13.93 8.38 6.97
N HIS A 186 14.88 8.41 7.92
CA HIS A 186 16.26 8.82 7.68
C HIS A 186 17.05 7.96 6.66
N LYS A 187 16.55 6.75 6.35
CA LYS A 187 17.16 5.85 5.35
C LYS A 187 16.46 5.87 3.99
N MET A 188 15.36 6.61 3.86
CA MET A 188 14.53 6.58 2.66
C MET A 188 14.97 7.67 1.70
N THR A 189 15.20 7.29 0.45
CA THR A 189 15.39 8.24 -0.64
C THR A 189 14.04 8.78 -1.10
N PHE A 190 14.04 10.02 -1.55
CA PHE A 190 12.86 10.67 -2.09
C PHE A 190 13.23 11.63 -3.21
N ALA A 191 12.31 11.78 -4.16
CA ALA A 191 12.30 12.90 -5.09
C ALA A 191 11.39 14.01 -4.53
N LYS A 192 11.70 15.27 -4.86
CA LYS A 192 10.76 16.38 -4.65
C LYS A 192 10.04 16.67 -5.94
N CYS A 193 8.73 16.86 -5.87
CA CYS A 193 7.98 17.39 -7.01
C CYS A 193 8.44 18.83 -7.29
N GLU A 194 8.84 19.13 -8.52
CA GLU A 194 9.30 20.47 -8.90
C GLU A 194 8.20 21.54 -8.81
N GLN A 195 6.93 21.15 -8.87
CA GLN A 195 5.81 22.09 -8.87
C GLN A 195 5.28 22.42 -7.46
N CYS A 196 5.14 21.44 -6.57
CA CYS A 196 4.62 21.67 -5.21
C CYS A 196 5.65 21.48 -4.10
N GLY A 197 6.84 20.95 -4.40
CA GLY A 197 7.87 20.65 -3.41
C GLY A 197 7.57 19.44 -2.51
N ASN A 198 6.42 18.77 -2.67
CA ASN A 198 6.10 17.56 -1.90
C ASN A 198 7.15 16.46 -2.16
N LYS A 199 7.48 15.73 -1.09
CA LYS A 199 8.36 14.56 -1.17
C LYS A 199 7.57 13.35 -1.64
N ILE A 200 8.11 12.62 -2.60
CA ILE A 200 7.66 11.31 -3.03
C ILE A 200 8.80 10.35 -2.72
N TYR A 201 8.57 9.47 -1.75
CA TYR A 201 9.55 8.48 -1.32
C TYR A 201 9.56 7.31 -2.30
N ASP A 202 10.74 6.76 -2.53
CA ASP A 202 10.89 5.55 -3.32
C ASP A 202 10.20 4.38 -2.60
N ASN A 203 9.61 3.47 -3.37
CA ASN A 203 9.05 2.23 -2.84
C ASN A 203 10.16 1.21 -2.60
N ILE A 204 11.17 1.59 -1.81
CA ILE A 204 12.24 0.67 -1.40
C ILE A 204 11.60 -0.32 -0.43
N GLN A 205 11.72 -1.61 -0.77
CA GLN A 205 11.50 -2.70 0.17
C GLN A 205 12.62 -2.65 1.20
N LEU A 206 12.35 -1.97 2.32
CA LEU A 206 13.27 -1.90 3.44
C LEU A 206 13.16 -3.19 4.25
N ASP A 207 14.29 -3.70 4.75
CA ASP A 207 14.32 -4.84 5.68
C ASP A 207 13.32 -4.69 6.83
N TYR A 208 13.19 -3.48 7.39
CA TYR A 208 12.13 -3.14 8.33
C TYR A 208 11.67 -1.73 8.02
N MET A 209 10.36 -1.55 7.88
CA MET A 209 9.81 -0.22 7.72
C MET A 209 9.89 0.53 9.06
N PRO A 210 10.33 1.80 9.07
CA PRO A 210 10.38 2.57 10.30
C PRO A 210 8.97 2.82 10.86
N LEU A 211 8.86 2.73 12.18
CA LEU A 211 7.66 3.13 12.92
C LEU A 211 7.76 4.61 13.32
N PRO A 212 6.62 5.30 13.53
CA PRO A 212 6.63 6.60 14.16
C PRO A 212 7.12 6.51 15.61
N GLU A 213 7.71 7.59 16.12
CA GLU A 213 8.12 7.67 17.53
C GLU A 213 6.92 7.57 18.48
N ILE A 214 5.78 8.12 18.06
CA ILE A 214 4.52 8.06 18.79
C ILE A 214 3.57 7.12 18.05
N LEU A 215 3.31 5.95 18.64
CA LEU A 215 2.40 4.98 18.04
C LEU A 215 0.94 5.46 18.12
N PRO A 216 0.16 5.36 17.03
CA PRO A 216 -1.25 5.74 17.04
C PRO A 216 -2.07 4.77 17.89
N LYS A 217 -3.20 5.27 18.41
CA LYS A 217 -4.17 4.44 19.15
C LYS A 217 -4.98 3.52 18.26
N PHE A 218 -5.05 3.81 16.96
CA PHE A 218 -5.79 3.02 16.00
C PHE A 218 -5.05 1.72 15.68
N PRO A 219 -5.76 0.60 15.49
CA PRO A 219 -5.13 -0.69 15.19
C PRO A 219 -4.68 -0.82 13.72
N ILE A 220 -5.09 0.12 12.85
CA ILE A 220 -4.68 0.29 11.46
C ILE A 220 -4.60 1.78 11.13
N TRP A 221 -3.62 2.19 10.33
CA TRP A 221 -3.41 3.57 9.90
C TRP A 221 -2.61 3.64 8.60
N LYS A 222 -2.58 4.82 7.97
CA LYS A 222 -1.69 5.15 6.86
C LYS A 222 -0.55 6.04 7.33
N THR A 223 0.63 5.88 6.75
CA THR A 223 1.75 6.81 6.92
C THR A 223 1.41 8.21 6.43
N LYS A 224 2.10 9.22 6.94
CA LYS A 224 1.98 10.58 6.40
C LYS A 224 2.64 10.70 5.03
N GLU A 225 3.75 9.98 4.87
CA GLU A 225 4.59 9.92 3.70
C GLU A 225 3.84 9.36 2.49
N THR A 226 4.08 10.00 1.35
CA THR A 226 3.64 9.51 0.05
C THR A 226 4.76 8.70 -0.60
N PHE A 227 4.39 7.55 -1.13
CA PHE A 227 5.22 6.60 -1.84
C PHE A 227 4.72 6.48 -3.27
N PHE A 228 5.67 6.33 -4.20
CA PHE A 228 5.36 6.12 -5.61
C PHE A 228 4.28 7.10 -6.13
N GLY A 229 3.36 6.64 -6.99
CA GLY A 229 2.28 7.42 -7.63
C GLY A 229 1.21 8.03 -6.70
N GLY A 230 1.56 8.43 -5.47
CA GLY A 230 0.67 9.17 -4.57
C GLY A 230 0.18 8.40 -3.35
N ASP A 231 0.58 7.14 -3.23
CA ASP A 231 0.02 6.21 -2.25
C ASP A 231 0.67 6.35 -0.89
N ARG A 232 -0.03 5.89 0.15
CA ARG A 232 0.50 5.82 1.51
C ARG A 232 0.63 4.37 1.93
N VAL A 233 1.58 4.08 2.80
CA VAL A 233 1.70 2.74 3.34
C VAL A 233 0.68 2.53 4.44
N ILE A 234 -0.05 1.41 4.37
CA ILE A 234 -0.97 0.97 5.40
C ILE A 234 -0.21 0.11 6.40
N ILE A 235 -0.27 0.47 7.68
CA ILE A 235 0.31 -0.26 8.79
C ILE A 235 -0.81 -0.71 9.73
N PHE A 236 -0.74 -1.93 10.24
CA PHE A 236 -1.70 -2.49 11.17
C PHE A 236 -1.04 -3.34 12.25
N ASN A 237 -1.71 -3.55 13.38
CA ASN A 237 -1.17 -4.31 14.50
C ASN A 237 -1.72 -5.75 14.58
N LYS A 238 -1.29 -6.51 15.59
CA LYS A 238 -1.76 -7.88 15.84
C LYS A 238 -3.30 -8.02 15.92
N THR A 239 -4.04 -7.00 16.38
CA THR A 239 -5.51 -7.07 16.42
C THR A 239 -6.10 -7.23 15.02
N ILE A 240 -5.60 -6.47 14.05
CA ILE A 240 -6.04 -6.56 12.65
C ILE A 240 -5.52 -7.83 12.00
N LEU A 241 -4.30 -8.26 12.33
CA LEU A 241 -3.78 -9.55 11.85
C LEU A 241 -4.70 -10.72 12.25
N GLU A 242 -5.17 -10.75 13.49
CA GLU A 242 -6.09 -11.80 13.96
C GLU A 242 -7.48 -11.70 13.33
N ILE A 243 -7.89 -10.52 12.84
CA ILE A 243 -9.10 -10.38 12.01
C ILE A 243 -8.84 -10.98 10.64
N PHE A 244 -7.74 -10.60 9.97
CA PHE A 244 -7.41 -11.11 8.64
C PHE A 244 -7.27 -12.63 8.59
N LYS A 245 -6.77 -13.27 9.66
CA LYS A 245 -6.71 -14.74 9.77
C LYS A 245 -8.07 -15.45 9.82
N LYS A 246 -9.14 -14.74 10.16
CA LYS A 246 -10.52 -15.28 10.26
C LYS A 246 -11.32 -15.11 8.97
N LEU A 247 -10.83 -14.30 8.04
CA LEU A 247 -11.46 -14.02 6.75
C LEU A 247 -11.06 -15.09 5.74
#